data_AF-A0A2S4Y2I5-F1
#
_entry.id   AF-A0A2S4Y2I5-F1
#
_cell.length_a   1.000
_cell.length_b   1.000
_cell.length_c   1.000
_cell.angle_alpha   90.00
_cell.angle_beta   90.00
_cell.angle_gamma   90.00
#
_symmetry.space_group_name_H-M   'P 1'
#
loop_
_entity.id
_entity.type
_entity.pdbx_description
1 polymer ?
#
loop_
_entity_poly.entity_id
_entity_poly.type
_entity_poly.pdbx_seq_one_letter_code
_entity_poly.pdbx_strand_id
1 'polypeptide(L)'
;MPSAPLPEPVENFVPFATAALDFHRSLNLPAAQAPASRADLDALHAHLTALYRLLGSHIARTRPVALIEGDRLRATRIRLWQAADHLHDAFHAAPHTADGRLPSREACRARFPEGAPDLTICQRHLSTSARVRRDHTPTDLHGPVTGLTRH
;
A
#
# COMPACT_ATOMS: atom_id res chain seq x y z
N MET A 1 -27.18 26.20 -24.78
CA MET A 1 -26.03 25.39 -25.22
C MET A 1 -26.15 24.03 -24.55
N PRO A 2 -26.45 22.93 -25.25
CA PRO A 2 -26.43 21.61 -24.64
C PRO A 2 -24.99 21.28 -24.22
N SER A 3 -24.79 20.94 -22.95
CA SER A 3 -23.48 20.48 -22.46
C SER A 3 -23.05 19.24 -23.22
N ALA A 4 -21.82 19.24 -23.72
CA ALA A 4 -21.22 18.06 -24.34
C ALA A 4 -21.26 16.88 -23.35
N PRO A 5 -21.55 15.65 -23.81
CA PRO A 5 -21.53 14.48 -22.94
C PRO A 5 -20.14 14.32 -22.33
N LEU A 6 -20.11 14.03 -21.02
CA LEU A 6 -18.87 13.69 -20.32
C LEU A 6 -18.26 12.45 -21.00
N PRO A 7 -16.93 12.40 -21.18
CA PRO A 7 -16.28 11.23 -21.75
C PRO A 7 -16.66 9.99 -20.93
N GLU A 8 -17.13 8.96 -21.63
CA GLU A 8 -17.40 7.64 -21.05
C GLU A 8 -16.15 7.17 -20.31
N PRO A 9 -16.28 6.69 -19.05
CA PRO A 9 -15.13 6.15 -18.33
C PRO A 9 -14.53 5.00 -19.14
N VAL A 10 -13.22 5.12 -19.38
CA VAL A 10 -12.42 4.19 -20.19
C VAL A 10 -12.49 2.75 -19.61
N GLU A 11 -12.37 1.78 -20.52
CA GLU A 11 -12.46 0.31 -20.39
C GLU A 11 -12.13 -0.30 -19.01
N ASN A 12 -12.82 -1.39 -18.68
CA ASN A 12 -12.60 -2.19 -17.48
C ASN A 12 -11.13 -2.64 -17.37
N PHE A 13 -10.32 -1.94 -16.55
CA PHE A 13 -8.91 -2.28 -16.32
C PHE A 13 -8.69 -3.41 -15.30
N VAL A 14 -9.76 -3.88 -14.64
CA VAL A 14 -9.66 -4.93 -13.62
C VAL A 14 -8.97 -6.19 -14.14
N PRO A 15 -9.26 -6.71 -15.35
CA PRO A 15 -8.59 -7.89 -15.89
C PRO A 15 -7.06 -7.73 -15.98
N PHE A 16 -6.56 -6.54 -16.32
CA PHE A 16 -5.11 -6.29 -16.38
C PHE A 16 -4.49 -6.28 -14.98
N ALA A 17 -5.14 -5.64 -14.01
CA ALA A 17 -4.67 -5.62 -12.62
C ALA A 17 -4.69 -7.03 -12.00
N THR A 18 -5.74 -7.80 -12.27
CA THR A 18 -5.86 -9.19 -11.83
C THR A 18 -4.79 -10.06 -12.49
N ALA A 19 -4.60 -9.95 -13.81
CA ALA A 19 -3.55 -10.69 -14.50
C ALA A 19 -2.16 -10.36 -13.96
N ALA A 20 -1.87 -9.10 -13.64
CA ALA A 20 -0.59 -8.71 -13.03
C ALA A 20 -0.36 -9.39 -11.66
N LEU A 21 -1.40 -9.51 -10.83
CA LEU A 21 -1.34 -10.24 -9.57
C LEU A 21 -1.16 -11.75 -9.78
N ASP A 22 -1.82 -12.33 -10.78
CA ASP A 22 -1.67 -13.74 -11.14
C ASP A 22 -0.27 -14.04 -11.70
N PHE A 23 0.31 -13.14 -12.48
CA PHE A 23 1.71 -13.24 -12.92
C PHE A 23 2.67 -13.14 -11.74
N HIS A 24 2.45 -12.20 -10.82
CA HIS A 24 3.24 -12.12 -9.59
C HIS A 24 3.18 -13.43 -8.80
N ARG A 25 1.98 -14.00 -8.64
CA ARG A 25 1.78 -15.29 -7.98
C ARG A 25 2.48 -16.44 -8.71
N SER A 26 2.30 -16.55 -10.03
CA SER A 26 2.76 -17.72 -10.80
C SER A 26 4.25 -17.72 -11.09
N LEU A 27 4.87 -16.54 -11.23
CA LEU A 27 6.27 -16.40 -11.62
C LEU A 27 7.20 -16.15 -10.43
N ASN A 28 6.73 -15.46 -9.38
CA ASN A 28 7.60 -15.03 -8.28
C ASN A 28 7.44 -15.85 -7.00
N LEU A 29 6.33 -16.57 -6.81
CA LEU A 29 6.20 -17.44 -5.63
C LEU A 29 6.96 -18.76 -5.87
N PRO A 30 7.94 -19.08 -5.00
CA PRO A 30 8.63 -20.36 -5.09
C PRO A 30 7.67 -21.52 -4.79
N ALA A 31 7.85 -22.64 -5.51
CA ALA A 31 7.06 -23.86 -5.27
C ALA A 31 7.39 -24.56 -3.94
N ALA A 32 8.59 -24.31 -3.40
CA ALA A 32 9.02 -24.81 -2.10
C ALA A 32 8.52 -23.91 -0.96
N GLN A 33 8.35 -24.47 0.24
CA GLN A 33 8.03 -23.70 1.44
C GLN A 33 9.22 -22.80 1.81
N ALA A 34 9.15 -21.54 1.37
CA ALA A 34 10.16 -20.53 1.62
C ALA A 34 9.52 -19.28 2.24
N PRO A 35 10.25 -18.52 3.06
CA PRO A 35 9.79 -17.21 3.51
C PRO A 35 9.60 -16.26 2.32
N ALA A 36 8.67 -15.31 2.44
CA ALA A 36 8.47 -14.28 1.42
C ALA A 36 9.77 -13.51 1.17
N SER A 37 10.13 -13.33 -0.11
CA SER A 37 11.33 -12.59 -0.46
C SER A 37 11.15 -11.09 -0.21
N ARG A 38 12.26 -10.36 -0.08
CA ARG A 38 12.25 -8.89 0.02
C ARG A 38 11.58 -8.24 -1.20
N ALA A 39 11.75 -8.83 -2.39
CA ALA A 39 11.12 -8.38 -3.63
C ALA A 39 9.59 -8.56 -3.59
N ASP A 40 9.11 -9.69 -3.09
CA ASP A 40 7.66 -9.93 -2.96
C ASP A 40 7.03 -8.95 -1.97
N LEU A 41 7.70 -8.72 -0.84
CA LEU A 41 7.24 -7.76 0.19
C LEU A 41 7.23 -6.32 -0.34
N ASP A 42 8.23 -5.90 -1.13
CA ASP A 42 8.25 -4.59 -1.81
C ASP A 42 7.07 -4.43 -2.78
N ALA A 43 6.83 -5.45 -3.62
CA ALA A 43 5.72 -5.44 -4.58
C ALA A 43 4.34 -5.38 -3.89
N LEU A 44 4.11 -6.21 -2.87
CA LEU A 44 2.87 -6.19 -2.10
C LEU A 44 2.66 -4.82 -1.43
N HIS A 45 3.70 -4.23 -0.83
CA HIS A 45 3.63 -2.89 -0.27
C HIS A 45 3.34 -1.82 -1.35
N ALA A 46 3.86 -1.98 -2.57
CA ALA A 46 3.55 -1.10 -3.69
C ALA A 46 2.07 -1.16 -4.08
N HIS A 47 1.49 -2.36 -4.16
CA HIS A 47 0.06 -2.55 -4.45
C HIS A 47 -0.83 -1.90 -3.38
N LEU A 48 -0.55 -2.14 -2.09
CA LEU A 48 -1.36 -1.56 -1.01
C LEU A 48 -1.27 -0.03 -0.97
N THR A 49 -0.09 0.55 -1.18
CA THR A 49 0.08 2.01 -1.20
C THR A 49 -0.54 2.66 -2.45
N ALA A 50 -0.56 1.97 -3.59
CA ALA A 50 -1.30 2.40 -4.78
C ALA A 50 -2.82 2.42 -4.52
N LEU A 51 -3.37 1.34 -3.95
CA LEU A 51 -4.79 1.26 -3.56
C LEU A 51 -5.16 2.32 -2.51
N TYR A 52 -4.30 2.57 -1.53
CA TYR A 52 -4.48 3.62 -0.53
C TYR A 52 -4.63 5.01 -1.17
N ARG A 53 -3.83 5.30 -2.22
CA ARG A 53 -3.90 6.58 -2.96
C ARG A 53 -5.17 6.66 -3.80
N LEU A 54 -5.55 5.58 -4.48
CA LEU A 54 -6.76 5.50 -5.28
C LEU A 54 -8.01 5.76 -4.42
N LEU A 55 -8.14 5.08 -3.28
CA LEU A 55 -9.25 5.31 -2.34
C LEU A 55 -9.28 6.74 -1.81
N GLY A 56 -8.12 7.37 -1.60
CA GLY A 56 -8.05 8.79 -1.25
C GLY A 56 -8.77 9.69 -2.27
N SER A 57 -8.60 9.40 -3.57
CA SER A 57 -9.29 10.12 -4.64
C SER A 57 -10.80 9.86 -4.66
N HIS A 58 -11.25 8.64 -4.34
CA HIS A 58 -12.67 8.33 -4.22
C HIS A 58 -13.31 9.01 -3.00
N ILE A 59 -12.67 8.96 -1.84
CA ILE A 59 -13.14 9.64 -0.61
C ILE A 59 -13.34 11.13 -0.85
N ALA A 60 -12.38 11.78 -1.54
CA ALA A 60 -12.46 13.22 -1.84
C ALA A 60 -13.69 13.59 -2.69
N ARG A 61 -14.17 12.68 -3.55
CA ARG A 61 -15.38 12.88 -4.36
C ARG A 61 -16.66 12.45 -3.66
N THR A 62 -16.63 11.34 -2.92
CA THR A 62 -17.81 10.75 -2.27
C THR A 62 -18.22 11.50 -1.01
N ARG A 63 -17.28 11.86 -0.14
CA ARG A 63 -17.60 12.39 1.21
C ARG A 63 -18.45 13.68 1.20
N PRO A 64 -18.26 14.65 0.28
CA PRO A 64 -19.08 15.86 0.25
C PRO A 64 -20.57 15.62 -0.06
N VAL A 65 -20.90 14.50 -0.73
CA VAL A 65 -22.27 14.20 -1.20
C VAL A 65 -22.88 12.97 -0.51
N ALA A 66 -22.05 12.11 0.09
CA ALA A 66 -22.45 10.91 0.82
C ALA A 66 -21.50 10.67 2.00
N LEU A 67 -21.74 11.36 3.12
CA LEU A 67 -20.87 11.35 4.31
C LEU A 67 -20.61 9.93 4.84
N ILE A 68 -21.68 9.17 5.04
CA ILE A 68 -21.67 7.79 5.57
C ILE A 68 -20.81 6.87 4.70
N GLU A 69 -20.95 6.95 3.38
CA GLU A 69 -20.16 6.15 2.44
C GLU A 69 -18.69 6.59 2.46
N GLY A 70 -18.44 7.90 2.46
CA GLY A 70 -17.10 8.48 2.57
C GLY A 70 -16.37 8.04 3.83
N ASP A 71 -17.07 7.93 4.97
CA ASP A 71 -16.50 7.49 6.24
C ASP A 71 -16.16 5.99 6.22
N ARG A 72 -16.95 5.16 5.53
CA ARG A 72 -16.61 3.74 5.30
C ARG A 72 -15.38 3.59 4.43
N LEU A 73 -15.29 4.35 3.33
CA LEU A 73 -14.11 4.37 2.47
C LEU A 73 -12.86 4.85 3.23
N ARG A 74 -13.01 5.85 4.12
CA ARG A 74 -11.93 6.30 5.01
C ARG A 74 -11.46 5.20 5.94
N ALA A 75 -12.37 4.44 6.54
CA ALA A 75 -12.02 3.29 7.38
C ALA A 75 -11.24 2.22 6.60
N THR A 76 -11.68 1.87 5.38
CA THR A 76 -10.95 0.95 4.49
C THR A 76 -9.54 1.45 4.19
N ARG A 77 -9.38 2.76 3.92
CA ARG A 77 -8.09 3.39 3.65
C ARG A 77 -7.14 3.30 4.86
N ILE A 78 -7.63 3.45 6.08
CA ILE A 78 -6.84 3.23 7.31
C ILE A 78 -6.34 1.79 7.40
N ARG A 79 -7.20 0.80 7.13
CA ARG A 79 -6.82 -0.62 7.20
C ARG A 79 -5.76 -0.99 6.15
N LEU A 80 -5.85 -0.42 4.95
CA LEU A 80 -4.80 -0.60 3.94
C LEU A 80 -3.45 -0.04 4.40
N TRP A 81 -3.46 1.12 5.07
CA TRP A 81 -2.22 1.67 5.63
C TRP A 81 -1.64 0.77 6.71
N GLN A 82 -2.45 0.27 7.65
CA GLN A 82 -2.00 -0.66 8.68
C GLN A 82 -1.40 -1.95 8.08
N ALA A 83 -2.04 -2.49 7.04
CA ALA A 83 -1.51 -3.65 6.32
C ALA A 83 -0.17 -3.33 5.62
N ALA A 84 -0.03 -2.14 5.01
CA ALA A 84 1.23 -1.69 4.41
C ALA A 84 2.33 -1.50 5.46
N ASP A 85 2.01 -0.98 6.64
CA ASP A 85 2.94 -0.83 7.76
C ASP A 85 3.50 -2.20 8.20
N HIS A 86 2.63 -3.20 8.36
CA HIS A 86 3.07 -4.57 8.66
C HIS A 86 3.93 -5.20 7.55
N LEU A 87 3.64 -4.95 6.27
CA LEU A 87 4.49 -5.43 5.18
C LEU A 87 5.89 -4.77 5.22
N HIS A 88 5.96 -3.50 5.58
CA HIS A 88 7.23 -2.78 5.74
C HIS A 88 8.05 -3.32 6.93
N ASP A 89 7.40 -3.63 8.06
CA ASP A 89 8.05 -4.31 9.18
C ASP A 89 8.54 -5.72 8.79
N ALA A 90 7.71 -6.49 8.09
CA ALA A 90 8.09 -7.81 7.57
C ALA A 90 9.29 -7.73 6.62
N PHE A 91 9.36 -6.71 5.77
CA PHE A 91 10.51 -6.47 4.89
C PHE A 91 11.80 -6.24 5.69
N HIS A 92 11.74 -5.51 6.80
CA HIS A 92 12.89 -5.33 7.68
C HIS A 92 13.29 -6.60 8.43
N ALA A 93 12.34 -7.51 8.68
CA ALA A 93 12.62 -8.82 9.28
C ALA A 93 13.10 -9.87 8.26
N ALA A 94 12.92 -9.64 6.96
CA ALA A 94 13.30 -10.59 5.92
C ALA A 94 14.83 -10.61 5.67
N PRO A 95 15.43 -11.80 5.46
CA PRO A 95 16.87 -11.93 5.18
C PRO A 95 17.25 -11.29 3.84
N HIS A 96 18.47 -10.75 3.73
CA HIS A 96 19.01 -10.28 2.45
C HIS A 96 19.34 -11.44 1.52
N THR A 97 19.04 -11.26 0.23
CA THR A 97 19.27 -12.24 -0.83
C THR A 97 20.77 -12.47 -1.12
N ALA A 98 21.62 -11.46 -0.90
CA ALA A 98 23.06 -11.56 -1.18
C ALA A 98 23.86 -12.33 -0.10
N ASP A 99 23.58 -12.07 1.19
CA ASP A 99 24.42 -12.55 2.30
C ASP A 99 23.66 -13.38 3.35
N GLY A 100 22.33 -13.55 3.22
CA GLY A 100 21.48 -14.22 4.21
C GLY A 100 21.36 -13.49 5.56
N ARG A 101 22.08 -12.37 5.73
CA ARG A 101 22.09 -11.57 6.96
C ARG A 101 20.85 -10.68 7.06
N LEU A 102 20.37 -10.51 8.29
CA LEU A 102 19.30 -9.56 8.59
C LEU A 102 19.81 -8.12 8.47
N PRO A 103 19.01 -7.18 7.93
CA PRO A 103 19.36 -5.76 7.93
C PRO A 103 19.59 -5.22 9.33
N SER A 104 20.67 -4.46 9.54
CA SER A 104 20.75 -3.58 10.70
C SER A 104 19.98 -2.28 10.43
N ARG A 105 19.45 -1.67 11.50
CA ARG A 105 18.82 -0.35 11.42
C ARG A 105 19.82 0.72 10.93
N GLU A 106 21.11 0.58 11.23
CA GLU A 106 22.18 1.45 10.70
C GLU A 106 22.32 1.33 9.19
N ALA A 107 22.30 0.11 8.63
CA ALA A 107 22.43 -0.11 7.19
C ALA A 107 21.31 0.58 6.40
N CYS A 108 20.07 0.54 6.91
CA CYS A 108 18.94 1.24 6.29
C CYS A 108 19.07 2.78 6.36
N ARG A 109 19.79 3.33 7.34
CA ARG A 109 19.98 4.78 7.50
C ARG A 109 21.13 5.34 6.67
N ALA A 110 22.11 4.51 6.30
CA ALA A 110 23.38 4.95 5.73
C ALA A 110 23.30 5.53 4.31
N ARG A 111 22.14 5.47 3.61
CA ARG A 111 21.89 6.09 2.28
C ARG A 111 23.11 6.04 1.34
N PHE A 112 23.67 4.85 1.14
CA PHE A 112 24.89 4.66 0.35
C PHE A 112 24.80 5.30 -1.05
N PRO A 113 25.92 5.85 -1.58
CA PRO A 113 25.96 6.59 -2.85
C PRO A 113 25.63 5.73 -4.08
N GLU A 114 25.80 4.42 -3.98
CA GLU A 114 25.35 3.44 -4.99
C GLU A 114 23.82 3.35 -5.09
N GLY A 115 23.09 3.85 -4.07
CA GLY A 115 21.65 3.71 -3.92
C GLY A 115 21.29 2.25 -3.67
N ALA A 116 20.89 1.89 -2.45
CA ALA A 116 20.47 0.51 -2.22
C ALA A 116 19.19 0.22 -3.04
N PRO A 117 19.21 -0.77 -3.97
CA PRO A 117 18.06 -1.10 -4.82
C PRO A 117 16.81 -1.51 -4.00
N ASP A 118 17.04 -1.87 -2.73
CA ASP A 118 16.06 -2.27 -1.73
C ASP A 118 15.38 -1.11 -0.95
N LEU A 119 15.71 0.17 -1.22
CA LEU A 119 15.13 1.32 -0.49
C LEU A 119 13.84 1.88 -1.09
N THR A 120 13.37 1.35 -2.21
CA THR A 120 12.10 1.74 -2.84
C THR A 120 10.94 1.62 -1.86
N ILE A 121 10.88 0.51 -1.11
CA ILE A 121 9.86 0.28 -0.09
C ILE A 121 9.93 1.32 1.03
N CYS A 122 11.13 1.59 1.56
CA CYS A 122 11.34 2.54 2.66
C CYS A 122 10.98 3.97 2.26
N GLN A 123 11.41 4.40 1.07
CA GLN A 123 11.09 5.73 0.54
C GLN A 123 9.58 5.87 0.28
N ARG A 124 8.97 4.85 -0.33
CA ARG A 124 7.52 4.82 -0.57
C ARG A 124 6.74 4.83 0.73
N HIS A 125 7.20 4.08 1.73
CA HIS A 125 6.62 4.03 3.06
C HIS A 125 6.67 5.43 3.70
N LEU A 126 7.84 6.04 3.83
CA LEU A 126 8.01 7.38 4.39
C LEU A 126 7.14 8.45 3.69
N SER A 127 7.12 8.44 2.36
CA SER A 127 6.30 9.38 1.58
C SER A 127 4.80 9.19 1.86
N THR A 128 4.35 7.94 2.04
CA THR A 128 2.97 7.61 2.35
C THR A 128 2.64 7.95 3.80
N SER A 129 3.54 7.67 4.76
CA SER A 129 3.37 8.05 6.17
C SER A 129 3.19 9.56 6.34
N ALA A 130 3.93 10.37 5.58
CA ALA A 130 3.78 11.84 5.60
C ALA A 130 2.38 12.28 5.14
N ARG A 131 1.75 11.55 4.22
CA ARG A 131 0.35 11.78 3.83
C ARG A 131 -0.61 11.27 4.90
N VAL A 132 -0.36 10.09 5.46
CA VAL A 132 -1.20 9.50 6.53
C VAL A 132 -1.29 10.44 7.72
N ARG A 133 -0.17 11.01 8.19
CA ARG A 133 -0.15 11.97 9.30
C ARG A 133 -0.93 13.26 9.04
N ARG A 134 -1.11 13.64 7.76
CA ARG A 134 -1.94 14.79 7.39
C ARG A 134 -3.43 14.44 7.35
N ASP A 135 -3.75 13.23 6.91
CA ASP A 135 -5.13 12.81 6.64
C ASP A 135 -5.81 12.11 7.84
N HIS A 136 -5.02 11.64 8.81
CA HIS A 136 -5.45 10.78 9.91
C HIS A 136 -4.80 11.17 11.24
N THR A 137 -5.54 10.93 12.33
CA THR A 137 -5.06 11.10 13.70
C THR A 137 -4.45 9.80 14.23
N PRO A 138 -3.58 9.84 15.26
CA PRO A 138 -3.08 8.62 15.92
C PRO A 138 -4.21 7.70 16.40
N THR A 139 -5.31 8.27 16.92
CA THR A 139 -6.48 7.52 17.37
C THR A 139 -7.15 6.75 16.22
N ASP A 140 -7.23 7.36 15.03
CA ASP A 140 -7.74 6.67 13.84
C ASP A 140 -6.91 5.41 13.51
N LEU A 141 -5.59 5.51 13.66
CA LEU A 141 -4.64 4.46 13.30
C LEU A 141 -4.51 3.36 14.37
N HIS A 142 -4.89 3.63 15.62
CA HIS A 142 -4.85 2.66 16.72
C HIS A 142 -6.23 2.14 17.13
N GLY A 143 -7.28 2.51 16.38
CA GLY A 143 -8.65 2.03 16.62
C GLY A 143 -8.79 0.51 16.41
N PRO A 144 -9.56 -0.18 17.27
CA PRO A 144 -9.69 -1.65 17.24
C PRO A 144 -10.14 -2.16 15.88
N VAL A 145 -9.53 -3.26 15.42
CA VAL A 145 -9.72 -3.86 14.09
C VAL A 145 -11.16 -4.34 13.85
N THR A 146 -11.85 -4.75 14.92
CA THR A 146 -13.17 -5.39 14.89
C THR A 146 -14.35 -4.46 15.21
N GLY A 147 -14.11 -3.16 15.35
CA GLY A 147 -15.19 -2.21 15.55
C GLY A 147 -16.03 -2.07 14.28
N LEU A 148 -17.28 -2.55 14.31
CA LEU A 148 -18.31 -2.10 13.37
C LEU A 148 -18.25 -0.56 13.37
N THR A 149 -17.99 0.08 12.23
CA THR A 149 -18.16 1.53 12.13
C THR A 149 -19.63 1.78 12.48
N ARG A 150 -19.89 2.46 13.59
CA ARG A 150 -21.25 2.85 13.97
C ARG A 150 -21.47 4.24 13.41
N HIS A 151 -22.56 4.38 12.67
CA HIS A 151 -23.06 5.66 12.16
C HIS A 151 -24.08 6.20 13.15
#